data_AF-A0ABD6CGW9-F1
#
_entry.id   AF-A0ABD6CGW9-F1
#
_cell.length_a   1.000
_cell.length_b   1.000
_cell.length_c   1.000
_cell.angle_alpha   90.00
_cell.angle_beta   90.00
_cell.angle_gamma   90.00
#
_symmetry.space_group_name_H-M   'P 1'
#
loop_
_entity.id
_entity.type
_entity.pdbx_description
1 polymer ?
#
loop_
_entity_poly.entity_id
_entity_poly.type
_entity_poly.pdbx_seq_one_letter_code
_entity_poly.pdbx_strand_id
1 'polypeptide(L)'
;MESYEQAYLEMIVENMAASMANCMRDGVVDFEMVAGPDHLTDRGRLWVCGYMTSRLSMIRAGTHGNPNLSTADLTRLKDLVEQHESAIAAELYS
;
A
#
# COMPACT_ATOMS: atom_id res chain seq x y z
N MET A 1 7.43 -12.70 6.35
CA MET A 1 6.01 -12.38 6.52
C MET A 1 5.25 -13.62 6.92
N GLU A 2 4.51 -13.55 8.02
CA GLU A 2 3.62 -14.61 8.47
C GLU A 2 2.32 -14.62 7.65
N SER A 3 1.63 -15.77 7.59
CA SER A 3 0.42 -15.93 6.77
C SER A 3 -0.72 -14.96 7.16
N TYR A 4 -0.89 -14.68 8.45
CA TYR A 4 -1.91 -13.75 8.92
C TYR A 4 -1.57 -12.29 8.59
N GLU A 5 -0.28 -11.93 8.55
CA GLU A 5 0.19 -10.61 8.14
C GLU A 5 -0.12 -10.39 6.67
N GLN A 6 0.16 -11.41 5.84
CA GLN A 6 -0.12 -11.37 4.42
C GLN A 6 -1.62 -11.25 4.13
N ALA A 7 -2.46 -12.09 4.75
CA ALA A 7 -3.91 -12.05 4.56
C ALA A 7 -4.51 -10.69 4.96
N TYR A 8 -3.99 -10.08 6.03
CA TYR A 8 -4.39 -8.74 6.43
C TYR A 8 -4.00 -7.68 5.40
N LEU A 9 -2.79 -7.74 4.86
CA LEU A 9 -2.30 -6.80 3.86
C LEU A 9 -3.07 -6.93 2.54
N GLU A 10 -3.36 -8.17 2.11
CA GLU A 10 -4.21 -8.43 0.94
C GLU A 10 -5.61 -7.83 1.13
N MET A 11 -6.23 -8.05 2.29
CA MET A 11 -7.52 -7.42 2.61
C MET A 11 -7.43 -5.88 2.60
N ILE A 12 -6.34 -5.29 3.09
CA ILE A 12 -6.14 -3.83 3.04
C ILE A 12 -6.03 -3.35 1.60
N VAL A 13 -5.22 -4.01 0.76
CA VAL A 13 -5.00 -3.52 -0.60
C VAL A 13 -6.28 -3.65 -1.45
N GLU A 14 -7.07 -4.69 -1.22
CA GLU A 14 -8.35 -4.91 -1.89
C GLU A 14 -9.46 -3.96 -1.43
N ASN A 15 -9.54 -3.66 -0.13
CA ASN A 15 -10.69 -2.94 0.45
C ASN A 15 -10.40 -1.49 0.83
N MET A 16 -9.14 -1.09 0.90
CA MET A 16 -8.75 0.26 1.31
C MET A 16 -8.26 1.13 0.17
N ALA A 17 -8.40 0.72 -1.09
CA ALA A 17 -8.07 1.57 -2.24
C ALA A 17 -8.75 2.96 -2.14
N ALA A 18 -10.04 3.01 -1.77
CA ALA A 18 -10.76 4.26 -1.50
C ALA A 18 -10.21 5.06 -0.29
N SER A 19 -9.78 4.39 0.78
CA SER A 19 -9.20 5.06 1.95
C SER A 19 -7.78 5.57 1.68
N MET A 20 -7.01 4.84 0.86
CA MET A 20 -5.71 5.27 0.35
C MET A 20 -5.88 6.47 -0.57
N ALA A 21 -6.88 6.45 -1.46
CA ALA A 21 -7.22 7.57 -2.32
C ALA A 21 -7.56 8.85 -1.55
N ASN A 22 -8.36 8.74 -0.49
CA ASN A 22 -8.67 9.87 0.38
C ASN A 22 -7.40 10.43 1.08
N CYS A 23 -6.56 9.56 1.65
CA CYS A 23 -5.31 10.02 2.26
C CYS A 23 -4.32 10.64 1.26
N MET A 24 -4.30 10.16 0.02
CA MET A 24 -3.45 10.71 -1.05
C MET A 24 -3.94 12.09 -1.52
N ARG A 25 -5.26 12.30 -1.59
CA ARG A 25 -5.88 13.59 -1.95
C ARG A 25 -5.68 14.66 -0.87
N ASP A 26 -5.82 14.30 0.41
CA ASP A 26 -5.70 15.25 1.53
C ASP A 26 -4.25 15.59 1.90
N GLY A 27 -3.31 14.69 1.63
CA GLY A 27 -1.91 14.83 2.06
C GLY A 27 -0.95 15.37 1.01
N VAL A 28 -1.31 15.38 -0.28
CA VAL A 28 -0.36 15.64 -1.37
C VAL A 28 -0.94 16.60 -2.39
N VAL A 29 -0.75 17.90 -2.14
CA VAL A 29 -1.39 18.98 -2.89
C VAL A 29 -0.76 19.20 -4.29
N ASP A 30 0.41 18.63 -4.59
CA ASP A 30 1.19 19.00 -5.78
C ASP A 30 1.71 17.84 -6.67
N PHE A 31 1.32 16.58 -6.41
CA PHE A 31 1.91 15.45 -7.15
C PHE A 31 0.88 14.50 -7.76
N GLU A 32 1.05 14.24 -9.05
CA GLU A 32 0.28 13.26 -9.80
C GLU A 32 0.65 11.82 -9.36
N MET A 33 -0.35 11.12 -8.82
CA MET A 33 -0.20 9.77 -8.25
C MET A 33 -0.59 8.66 -9.23
N VAL A 34 -1.34 9.03 -10.25
CA VAL A 34 -1.95 8.14 -11.22
C VAL A 34 -1.54 8.59 -12.60
N ALA A 35 -0.93 7.71 -13.38
CA ALA A 35 -0.53 7.99 -14.76
C ALA A 35 -1.68 7.72 -15.75
N GLY A 36 -2.68 6.95 -15.33
CA GLY A 36 -3.86 6.59 -16.11
C GLY A 36 -4.84 5.72 -15.30
N PRO A 37 -6.00 5.37 -15.86
CA PRO A 37 -7.08 4.70 -15.14
C PRO A 37 -6.70 3.33 -14.53
N ASP A 38 -5.58 2.74 -14.93
CA ASP A 38 -5.09 1.44 -14.48
C ASP A 38 -3.59 1.46 -14.10
N HIS A 39 -2.96 2.63 -14.03
CA HIS A 39 -1.52 2.77 -13.75
C HIS A 39 -1.22 3.85 -12.72
N LEU A 40 -0.38 3.51 -11.74
CA LEU A 40 0.22 4.45 -10.81
C LEU A 40 1.50 5.05 -11.40
N THR A 41 1.79 6.29 -11.02
CA THR A 41 3.14 6.84 -11.21
C THR A 41 4.12 6.16 -10.25
N ASP A 42 5.42 6.27 -10.49
CA ASP A 42 6.45 5.78 -9.56
C ASP A 42 6.24 6.33 -8.13
N ARG A 43 5.75 7.57 -8.04
CA ARG A 43 5.42 8.21 -6.76
C ARG A 43 4.17 7.60 -6.12
N GLY A 44 3.13 7.32 -6.92
CA GLY A 44 1.95 6.59 -6.45
C GLY A 44 2.33 5.23 -5.88
N ARG A 45 3.15 4.45 -6.61
CA ARG A 45 3.66 3.15 -6.14
C ARG A 45 4.43 3.30 -4.82
N LEU A 46 5.33 4.28 -4.75
CA LEU A 46 6.13 4.53 -3.54
C LEU A 46 5.25 4.88 -2.34
N TRP A 47 4.24 5.74 -2.54
CA TRP A 47 3.30 6.11 -1.49
C TRP A 47 2.52 4.91 -0.98
N VAL A 48 1.96 4.10 -1.89
CA VAL A 48 1.20 2.90 -1.54
C VAL A 48 2.09 1.89 -0.80
N CYS A 49 3.33 1.68 -1.28
CA CYS A 49 4.30 0.85 -0.58
C CYS A 49 4.58 1.36 0.84
N GLY A 50 4.74 2.67 1.03
CA GLY A 50 4.94 3.30 2.34
C GLY A 50 3.74 3.10 3.28
N TYR A 51 2.53 3.27 2.75
CA TYR A 51 1.29 3.01 3.49
C TYR A 51 1.21 1.54 3.95
N MET A 52 1.44 0.59 3.04
CA MET A 52 1.41 -0.84 3.34
C MET A 52 2.49 -1.24 4.35
N THR A 53 3.69 -0.67 4.21
CA THR A 53 4.80 -0.81 5.16
C THR A 53 4.37 -0.37 6.57
N SER A 54 3.70 0.79 6.68
CA SER A 54 3.23 1.30 7.97
C SER A 54 2.24 0.34 8.65
N ARG A 55 1.33 -0.26 7.88
CA ARG A 55 0.32 -1.21 8.37
C ARG A 55 0.97 -2.50 8.89
N LEU A 56 1.95 -3.02 8.17
CA LEU A 56 2.71 -4.19 8.62
C LEU A 56 3.49 -3.91 9.91
N SER A 57 4.18 -2.76 9.97
CA SER A 57 4.90 -2.36 11.19
C SER A 57 3.97 -2.18 12.39
N MET A 58 2.76 -1.64 12.20
CA MET A 58 1.75 -1.51 13.26
C MET A 58 1.31 -2.87 13.81
N ILE A 59 1.03 -3.84 12.94
CA ILE A 59 0.65 -5.19 13.37
C ILE A 59 1.77 -5.82 14.17
N ARG A 60 3.01 -5.77 13.65
CA ARG A 60 4.14 -6.41 14.32
C ARG A 60 4.48 -5.76 15.66
N ALA A 61 4.31 -4.44 15.77
CA ALA A 61 4.41 -3.77 17.06
C ALA A 61 3.39 -4.32 18.07
N GLY A 62 2.14 -4.55 17.63
CA GLY A 62 1.08 -5.08 18.49
C GLY A 62 1.18 -6.57 18.81
N THR A 63 1.69 -7.40 17.90
CA THR A 63 1.75 -8.86 18.07
C THR A 63 3.10 -9.36 18.60
N HIS A 64 4.20 -8.75 18.16
CA HIS A 64 5.56 -9.22 18.46
C HIS A 64 6.40 -8.20 19.26
N GLY A 65 5.91 -6.97 19.42
CA GLY A 65 6.67 -5.89 20.06
C GLY A 65 7.85 -5.37 19.22
N ASN A 66 8.03 -5.86 17.99
CA ASN A 66 9.12 -5.46 17.09
C ASN A 66 8.56 -5.01 15.73
N PRO A 67 8.54 -3.71 15.43
CA PRO A 67 7.98 -3.18 14.18
C PRO A 67 8.91 -3.35 12.97
N ASN A 68 10.12 -3.89 13.16
CA ASN A 68 11.14 -3.93 12.11
C ASN A 68 10.74 -4.89 10.98
N LEU A 69 11.01 -4.44 9.77
CA LEU A 69 10.73 -5.17 8.54
C LEU A 69 12.02 -5.63 7.89
N SER A 70 12.03 -6.87 7.42
CA SER A 70 13.15 -7.40 6.65
C SER A 70 13.07 -6.95 5.19
N THR A 71 14.18 -7.09 4.46
CA THR A 71 14.19 -6.88 3.00
C THR A 71 13.18 -7.78 2.29
N ALA A 72 12.99 -9.03 2.75
CA ALA A 72 12.02 -9.95 2.19
C ALA A 72 10.57 -9.45 2.38
N ASP A 73 10.26 -8.83 3.52
CA ASP A 73 8.95 -8.24 3.76
C ASP A 73 8.72 -7.06 2.80
N LEU A 74 9.73 -6.20 2.61
CA LEU A 74 9.64 -5.07 1.68
C LEU A 74 9.49 -5.52 0.22
N THR A 75 10.18 -6.58 -0.20
CA THR A 75 9.99 -7.17 -1.54
C THR A 75 8.56 -7.69 -1.71
N ARG A 76 8.06 -8.47 -0.74
CA ARG A 76 6.70 -9.01 -0.83
C ARG A 76 5.63 -7.91 -0.87
N LEU A 77 5.83 -6.83 -0.13
CA LEU A 77 4.96 -5.65 -0.18
C LEU A 77 4.93 -5.01 -1.57
N LYS A 78 6.09 -4.88 -2.22
CA LYS A 78 6.15 -4.36 -3.60
C LYS A 78 5.40 -5.26 -4.57
N ASP A 79 5.61 -6.58 -4.48
CA ASP A 79 4.92 -7.55 -5.32
C ASP A 79 3.39 -7.46 -5.15
N LEU A 80 2.90 -7.29 -3.92
CA LEU A 80 1.47 -7.09 -3.64
C LEU A 80 0.95 -5.80 -4.27
N VAL A 81 1.70 -4.70 -4.17
CA VAL A 81 1.29 -3.43 -4.79
C VAL A 81 1.26 -3.54 -6.30
N GLU A 82 2.23 -4.22 -6.92
CA GLU A 82 2.25 -4.46 -8.36
C GLU A 82 1.09 -5.35 -8.82
N GLN A 83 0.75 -6.40 -8.05
CA GLN A 83 -0.37 -7.29 -8.34
C GLN A 83 -1.73 -6.58 -8.33
N HIS A 84 -1.88 -5.55 -7.48
CA HIS A 84 -3.13 -4.82 -7.30
C HIS A 84 -3.10 -3.41 -7.90
N GLU A 85 -2.05 -3.04 -8.64
CA GLU A 85 -1.83 -1.67 -9.11
C GLU A 85 -3.03 -1.10 -9.86
N SER A 86 -3.59 -1.86 -10.79
CA SER A 86 -4.69 -1.43 -11.64
C SER A 86 -5.95 -1.12 -10.85
N ALA A 87 -6.28 -1.93 -9.85
CA ALA A 87 -7.42 -1.70 -8.96
C ALA A 87 -7.22 -0.42 -8.12
N ILE A 88 -6.00 -0.22 -7.61
CA ILE A 88 -5.67 0.97 -6.82
C ILE A 88 -5.73 2.24 -7.69
N ALA A 89 -5.18 2.19 -8.90
CA ALA A 89 -5.20 3.30 -9.85
C ALA A 89 -6.62 3.67 -10.29
N ALA A 90 -7.48 2.69 -10.55
CA ALA A 90 -8.87 2.91 -10.96
C ALA A 90 -9.67 3.70 -9.90
N GLU A 91 -9.50 3.35 -8.63
CA GLU A 91 -10.16 4.03 -7.50
C GLU A 91 -9.62 5.45 -7.27
N LEU A 92 -8.35 5.70 -7.58
CA LEU A 92 -7.76 7.04 -7.49
C LEU A 92 -8.21 7.96 -8.64
N TYR A 93 -8.40 7.39 -9.83
CA TYR A 93 -8.81 8.12 -11.03
C TYR A 93 -10.28 8.55 -11.02
N SER A 94 -11.15 7.82 -10.28
CA SER A 94 -12.59 8.16 -10.13
C SER A 94 -12.84 9.33 -9.19
#